data_AF-A0A6L3A1V2-F1
#
_entry.id   AF-A0A6L3A1V2-F1
#
_cell.length_a   1.000
_cell.length_b   1.000
_cell.length_c   1.000
_cell.angle_alpha   90.00
_cell.angle_beta   90.00
_cell.angle_gamma   90.00
#
_symmetry.space_group_name_H-M   'P 1'
#
loop_
_entity.id
_entity.type
_entity.pdbx_description
1 polymer ?
#
loop_
_entity_poly.entity_id
_entity_poly.type
_entity_poly.pdbx_seq_one_letter_code
_entity_poly.pdbx_strand_id
1 'polypeptide(L)' 'MDKRHDYGSILNAMIEVAKERGMANPGGEYALACHQLIETAITEAQVWEVPLAEIGLDGFDPNELLKEKKRAA' A
#
# COMPACT_ATOMS: atom_id res chain seq x y z
N MET A 1 31.78 10.59 -0.21
CA MET A 1 30.46 10.05 -0.57
C MET A 1 29.61 10.08 0.69
N ASP A 2 28.69 11.04 0.73
CA ASP A 2 27.74 11.19 1.83
C ASP A 2 26.81 9.97 1.80
N LYS A 3 26.93 9.05 2.77
CA LYS A 3 26.06 7.88 2.89
C LYS A 3 24.70 8.35 3.41
N ARG A 4 23.96 9.07 2.56
CA ARG A 4 22.55 9.35 2.82
C ARG A 4 21.83 8.01 2.81
N HIS A 5 21.41 7.58 3.99
CA HIS A 5 20.55 6.41 4.12
C HIS A 5 19.30 6.67 3.28
N ASP A 6 19.03 5.78 2.32
CA ASP A 6 17.83 5.84 1.49
C ASP A 6 16.64 5.35 2.31
N TYR A 7 16.12 6.25 3.16
CA TYR A 7 14.94 5.99 3.97
C TYR A 7 13.67 5.77 3.12
N GLY A 8 13.69 6.15 1.83
CA GLY A 8 12.58 5.89 0.90
C GLY A 8 12.36 4.40 0.68
N SER A 9 13.45 3.62 0.58
CA SER A 9 13.37 2.17 0.45
C SER A 9 12.63 1.48 1.60
N ILE A 10 12.75 2.00 2.84
CA ILE A 10 12.05 1.47 4.01
C ILE A 10 10.55 1.75 3.90
N LEU A 11 10.16 2.96 3.50
CA LEU A 11 8.76 3.32 3.31
C LEU A 11 8.12 2.48 2.20
N ASN A 12 8.81 2.27 1.09
CA ASN A 12 8.34 1.41 0.01
C ASN A 12 8.13 -0.03 0.48
N ALA A 13 9.06 -0.58 1.26
CA ALA A 13 8.89 -1.91 1.85
C ALA A 13 7.69 -1.97 2.82
N MET A 14 7.43 -0.91 3.59
CA MET A 14 6.27 -0.84 4.46
C MET A 14 4.94 -0.77 3.68
N ILE A 15 4.91 -0.07 2.55
CA ILE A 15 3.76 -0.02 1.63
C ILE A 15 3.50 -1.42 1.05
N GLU A 16 4.53 -2.11 0.60
CA GLU A 16 4.43 -3.48 0.10
C GLU A 16 3.87 -4.44 1.17
N VAL A 17 4.40 -4.37 2.40
CA VAL A 17 3.89 -5.14 3.54
C VAL A 17 2.42 -4.84 3.84
N ALA A 18 2.01 -3.57 3.78
CA ALA A 18 0.60 -3.20 3.96
C ALA A 18 -0.28 -3.81 2.85
N LYS A 19 0.18 -3.76 1.59
CA LYS A 19 -0.50 -4.36 0.46
C LYS A 19 -0.69 -5.87 0.64
N GLU A 20 0.39 -6.58 0.93
CA GLU A 20 0.36 -8.04 1.13
C GLU A 20 -0.56 -8.44 2.29
N ARG A 21 -0.46 -7.75 3.43
CA ARG A 21 -1.28 -8.06 4.62
C ARG A 21 -2.76 -7.76 4.39
N GLY A 22 -3.07 -6.65 3.73
CA GLY A 22 -4.44 -6.33 3.35
C GLY A 22 -5.02 -7.39 2.41
N MET A 23 -4.23 -7.80 1.40
CA MET A 23 -4.64 -8.81 0.42
C MET A 23 -4.73 -10.23 0.99
N ALA A 24 -3.99 -10.53 2.05
CA ALA A 24 -4.06 -11.83 2.72
C ALA A 24 -5.41 -12.07 3.40
N ASN A 25 -6.05 -11.01 3.92
CA ASN A 25 -7.38 -11.09 4.54
C ASN A 25 -8.30 -9.91 4.14
N PRO A 26 -8.74 -9.83 2.89
CA PRO A 26 -9.59 -8.74 2.41
C PRO A 26 -10.93 -8.67 3.15
N GLY A 27 -11.35 -7.46 3.51
CA GLY A 27 -12.52 -7.21 4.37
C GLY A 27 -12.31 -7.59 5.84
N GLY A 28 -11.12 -8.09 6.23
CA GLY A 28 -10.78 -8.45 7.60
C GLY A 28 -10.39 -7.25 8.47
N GLU A 29 -10.17 -7.52 9.77
CA GLU A 29 -9.91 -6.49 10.79
C GLU A 29 -8.73 -5.56 10.45
N TYR A 30 -7.67 -6.10 9.83
CA TYR A 30 -6.48 -5.33 9.45
C TYR A 30 -6.57 -4.71 8.05
N ALA A 31 -7.56 -5.08 7.24
CA ALA A 31 -7.65 -4.64 5.85
C ALA A 31 -8.00 -3.16 5.75
N LEU A 32 -8.84 -2.64 6.65
CA LEU A 32 -9.17 -1.22 6.72
C LEU A 32 -7.94 -0.36 7.02
N ALA A 33 -7.09 -0.80 7.96
CA ALA A 33 -5.86 -0.08 8.30
C ALA A 33 -4.87 -0.09 7.12
N CYS A 34 -4.73 -1.23 6.43
CA CYS A 34 -3.88 -1.33 5.24
C CYS A 34 -4.41 -0.45 4.10
N HIS A 35 -5.74 -0.42 3.89
CA HIS A 35 -6.39 0.47 2.94
C HIS A 35 -6.06 1.94 3.22
N GLN A 36 -6.24 2.40 4.46
CA GLN A 36 -5.95 3.79 4.84
C GLN A 36 -4.48 4.16 4.63
N LEU A 37 -3.55 3.25 4.94
CA LEU A 37 -2.12 3.47 4.69
C LEU A 37 -1.81 3.62 3.20
N ILE A 38 -2.39 2.76 2.35
CA ILE A 38 -2.16 2.81 0.90
C ILE A 38 -2.78 4.06 0.28
N GLU A 39 -4.01 4.43 0.65
CA GLU A 39 -4.64 5.68 0.21
C GLU A 39 -3.82 6.91 0.59
N THR A 40 -3.26 6.90 1.81
CA THR A 40 -2.36 7.98 2.27
C THR A 40 -1.10 8.02 1.41
N ALA A 41 -0.47 6.88 1.14
CA ALA A 41 0.72 6.81 0.29
C ALA A 41 0.45 7.28 -1.14
N ILE A 42 -0.70 6.93 -1.73
CA ILE A 42 -1.11 7.40 -3.05
C ILE A 42 -1.29 8.93 -3.04
N THR A 43 -1.96 9.46 -2.03
CA THR A 43 -2.18 10.91 -1.90
C THR A 43 -0.86 11.66 -1.77
N GLU A 44 0.06 11.21 -0.92
CA GLU A 44 1.38 11.84 -0.76
C GLU A 44 2.20 11.74 -2.05
N ALA A 45 2.17 10.60 -2.75
CA ALA A 45 2.85 10.45 -4.03
C ALA A 45 2.31 11.44 -5.08
N GLN A 46 1.00 11.68 -5.11
CA GLN A 46 0.41 12.70 -5.97
C GLN A 46 0.86 14.12 -5.59
N VAL A 47 0.88 14.46 -4.31
CA VAL A 47 1.34 15.78 -3.83
C VAL A 47 2.80 16.03 -4.18
N TRP A 48 3.65 14.99 -4.10
CA TRP A 48 5.08 15.09 -4.36
C TRP A 48 5.46 14.79 -5.82
N GLU A 49 4.47 14.56 -6.68
CA GLU A 49 4.65 14.21 -8.10
C GLU A 49 5.52 12.95 -8.30
N VAL A 50 5.48 12.02 -7.36
CA VAL A 50 6.17 10.73 -7.43
C VAL A 50 5.30 9.71 -8.17
N PRO A 51 5.80 9.06 -9.23
CA PRO A 51 5.05 8.03 -9.94
C PRO A 51 4.71 6.85 -9.01
N LEU A 52 3.48 6.33 -9.09
CA LEU A 52 3.05 5.18 -8.26
C LEU A 52 3.90 3.91 -8.50
N ALA A 53 4.51 3.79 -9.69
CA ALA A 53 5.46 2.71 -10.00
C ALA A 53 6.72 2.74 -9.11
N GLU A 54 7.17 3.93 -8.68
CA GLU A 54 8.34 4.06 -7.80
C GLU A 54 8.08 3.61 -6.36
N ILE A 55 6.80 3.54 -5.96
CA ILE A 55 6.37 3.08 -4.63
C ILE A 55 5.63 1.73 -4.66
N GLY A 56 5.63 1.03 -5.80
CA GLY A 56 5.08 -0.32 -5.93
C GLY A 56 3.54 -0.40 -5.96
N LEU A 57 2.86 0.70 -6.29
CA LEU A 57 1.39 0.83 -6.33
C LEU A 57 0.82 1.02 -7.74
N ASP A 58 1.62 0.81 -8.79
CA ASP A 58 1.13 0.92 -10.17
C ASP A 58 -0.02 -0.04 -10.45
N GLY A 59 -1.13 0.49 -10.96
CA GLY A 59 -2.35 -0.25 -11.27
C GLY A 59 -3.08 -0.90 -10.08
N PHE A 60 -2.68 -0.63 -8.83
CA PHE A 60 -3.33 -1.20 -7.65
C PHE A 60 -4.57 -0.38 -7.24
N ASP A 61 -5.72 -1.04 -7.09
CA ASP A 61 -6.95 -0.46 -6.55
C ASP A 61 -7.06 -0.75 -5.05
N PRO A 62 -6.91 0.25 -4.14
CA PRO A 62 -6.98 0.04 -2.70
C PRO A 62 -8.31 -0.55 -2.24
N ASN A 63 -9.40 -0.31 -2.98
CA ASN A 63 -10.71 -0.85 -2.65
C ASN A 63 -10.75 -2.39 -2.70
N GLU A 64 -9.80 -3.04 -3.38
CA GLU A 64 -9.65 -4.50 -3.35
C GLU A 64 -9.42 -5.03 -1.94
N LEU A 65 -8.80 -4.24 -1.05
CA LEU A 65 -8.59 -4.61 0.34
C LEU A 65 -9.89 -4.68 1.13
N LEU A 66 -10.92 -3.93 0.74
CA LEU A 66 -12.20 -3.88 1.45
C LEU A 66 -13.21 -4.91 0.94
N LYS A 67 -12.94 -5.57 -0.18
CA LYS A 67 -13.83 -6.58 -0.75
C LYS A 67 -13.79 -7.84 0.13
N GLU A 68 -14.87 -8.10 0.87
CA GLU A 68 -15.02 -9.38 1.57
C GLU A 68 -14.91 -10.53 0.57
N LYS A 69 -14.02 -11.49 0.83
CA LYS A 69 -14.03 -12.76 0.08
C LYS A 69 -15.35 -13.45 0.37
N LYS A 70 -16.26 -13.48 -0.62
CA LYS A 70 -17.43 -14.36 -0.59
C LYS A 70 -16.94 -15.77 -0.27
N ARG A 71 -17.33 -16.31 0.90
CA ARG A 71 -17.14 -17.72 1.19
C ARG A 71 -17.89 -18.49 0.11
N ALA A 72 -17.18 -19.31 -0.66
CA ALA A 72 -17.82 -20.31 -1.50
C ALA A 72 -18.56 -21.26 -0.56
N ALA A 73 -19.90 -21.24 -0.67
CA ALA A 73 -20.81 -22.18 0.00
C ALA A 73 -21.12 -23.34 -0.94
#